data_AF-A0A9Q0T724-F1
#
_entry.id   AF-A0A9Q0T724-F1
#
_cell.length_a   1.000
_cell.length_b   1.000
_cell.length_c   1.000
_cell.angle_alpha   90.00
_cell.angle_beta   90.00
_cell.angle_gamma   90.00
#
_symmetry.space_group_name_H-M   'P 1'
#
loop_
_entity.id
_entity.type
_entity.pdbx_description
1 polymer ?
#
loop_
_entity_poly.entity_id
_entity_poly.type
_entity_poly.pdbx_seq_one_letter_code
_entity_poly.pdbx_strand_id
1 'polypeptide(L)'
;MSSRLSSILRLRSHLLHRIPVTTTATTLFHNSTISKPIILTSLSDLHSLSTLRFFSTSRRHSPTRPKPVDIGARARQLQNRRLWTYALTFSCIAGFIVIVLNNFQDQLVFYVTPSDAIEKFKNNPSKNKFRLGGLVLEGSVVHPLTSPEMEFVVTDLITDILVKYEGSLPDLFREGHSVVVEGFMKELDDKVRKEVGLKNVSGKARSGECYFKAFEVLAKHDEKYMPQEVAAAIERNKKLIEAGEVEEGGVEKK
;
A
#
# COMPACT_ATOMS: atom_id res chain seq x y z
N MET A 1 5.98 22.63 -50.10
CA MET A 1 5.84 24.08 -49.79
C MET A 1 4.56 24.25 -48.99
N SER A 2 4.61 24.09 -47.66
CA SER A 2 4.66 25.18 -46.66
C SER A 2 3.45 26.12 -46.69
N SER A 3 2.54 25.97 -45.71
CA SER A 3 1.84 27.04 -44.96
C SER A 3 0.65 26.41 -44.20
N ARG A 4 0.82 26.10 -42.91
CA ARG A 4 0.39 26.91 -41.75
C ARG A 4 -1.12 27.21 -41.74
N LEU A 5 -1.88 26.30 -41.12
CA LEU A 5 -3.24 26.56 -40.63
C LEU A 5 -3.15 27.14 -39.22
N SER A 6 -3.46 28.43 -39.07
CA SER A 6 -3.64 29.12 -37.80
C SER A 6 -5.14 29.23 -37.50
N SER A 7 -5.68 28.35 -36.66
CA SER A 7 -7.03 28.42 -36.14
C SER A 7 -7.06 29.25 -34.85
N ILE A 8 -7.61 30.45 -34.96
CA ILE A 8 -7.96 31.33 -33.84
C ILE A 8 -9.37 30.96 -33.41
N LEU A 9 -9.53 30.34 -32.24
CA LEU A 9 -10.84 30.16 -31.59
C LEU A 9 -10.83 30.93 -30.27
N ARG A 10 -11.39 32.15 -30.35
CA ARG A 10 -11.90 32.93 -29.24
C ARG A 10 -13.24 32.29 -28.84
N LEU A 11 -13.37 31.78 -27.62
CA LEU A 11 -14.70 31.61 -27.03
C LEU A 11 -14.72 32.11 -25.58
N ARG A 12 -15.77 32.89 -25.35
CA ARG A 12 -16.09 33.72 -24.21
C ARG A 12 -16.77 32.87 -23.13
N SER A 13 -16.42 33.14 -21.87
CA SER A 13 -17.30 33.30 -20.71
C SER A 13 -18.59 32.46 -20.63
N HIS A 14 -18.67 31.58 -19.63
CA HIS A 14 -19.94 31.31 -18.94
C HIS A 14 -19.70 31.00 -17.44
N LEU A 15 -20.14 31.97 -16.63
CA LEU A 15 -20.88 31.84 -15.36
C LEU A 15 -20.56 30.64 -14.44
N LEU A 16 -19.83 30.92 -13.35
CA LEU A 16 -19.90 30.10 -12.14
C LEU A 16 -20.95 30.68 -11.18
N HIS A 17 -21.97 29.86 -10.94
CA HIS A 17 -22.93 29.96 -9.86
C HIS A 17 -22.19 29.87 -8.51
N ARG A 18 -22.23 30.93 -7.69
CA ARG A 18 -21.80 30.89 -6.29
C ARG A 18 -22.98 30.46 -5.42
N ILE A 19 -22.80 29.38 -4.65
CA ILE A 19 -23.63 29.02 -3.49
C ILE A 19 -22.96 29.64 -2.25
N PRO A 20 -23.71 30.28 -1.34
CA PRO A 20 -23.16 30.82 -0.09
C PRO A 20 -23.18 29.74 0.99
N VAL A 21 -22.09 29.62 1.75
CA VAL A 21 -22.12 28.93 3.05
C VAL A 21 -21.65 29.94 4.10
N THR A 22 -22.59 30.29 4.98
CA THR A 22 -22.41 31.13 6.16
C THR A 22 -21.59 30.38 7.20
N THR A 23 -20.42 30.93 7.55
CA THR A 23 -19.65 30.53 8.74
C THR A 23 -19.71 31.68 9.73
N THR A 24 -20.31 31.44 10.89
CA THR A 24 -20.29 32.36 12.03
C THR A 24 -18.91 32.39 12.70
N ALA A 25 -18.51 33.60 13.05
CA ALA A 25 -17.23 34.00 13.57
C ALA A 25 -16.96 33.53 15.01
N THR A 26 -15.68 33.28 15.31
CA THR A 26 -15.11 33.69 16.59
C THR A 26 -13.68 34.18 16.39
N THR A 27 -13.49 35.44 16.78
CA THR A 27 -12.27 36.24 16.82
C THR A 27 -11.19 35.57 17.68
N LEU A 28 -9.90 35.81 17.45
CA LEU A 28 -9.19 36.94 18.08
C LEU A 28 -7.89 37.26 17.33
N PHE A 29 -7.89 38.48 16.80
CA PHE A 29 -6.82 39.47 16.68
C PHE A 29 -5.41 39.10 17.16
N HIS A 30 -4.43 39.28 16.28
CA HIS A 30 -3.30 40.15 16.59
C HIS A 30 -2.83 40.85 15.30
N ASN A 31 -2.97 42.16 15.27
CA ASN A 31 -2.63 43.02 14.14
C ASN A 31 -1.43 43.93 14.47
N SER A 32 -0.75 44.33 13.39
CA SER A 32 0.02 45.54 13.14
C SER A 32 1.24 45.89 14.00
N THR A 33 2.40 45.78 13.33
CA THR A 33 3.43 46.82 13.12
C THR A 33 3.10 48.25 13.58
N ILE A 34 4.06 48.95 14.19
CA ILE A 34 4.64 50.27 13.78
C ILE A 34 5.30 51.00 14.97
N SER A 35 6.48 51.59 14.67
CA SER A 35 7.15 52.76 15.26
C SER A 35 7.61 52.83 16.74
N LYS A 36 8.92 53.12 16.87
CA LYS A 36 9.62 53.94 17.90
C LYS A 36 8.80 55.18 18.34
N PRO A 37 9.05 55.90 19.47
CA PRO A 37 10.40 56.23 20.00
C PRO A 37 10.52 56.54 21.53
N ILE A 38 11.73 56.99 21.99
CA ILE A 38 11.99 58.13 22.95
C ILE A 38 11.34 58.04 24.37
N ILE A 39 11.93 58.31 25.55
CA ILE A 39 13.12 59.00 26.08
C ILE A 39 13.01 58.93 27.63
N LEU A 40 14.12 59.16 28.37
CA LEU A 40 14.26 59.54 29.80
C LEU A 40 13.89 58.45 30.85
N THR A 41 14.52 58.35 32.02
CA THR A 41 15.29 59.30 32.84
C THR A 41 16.04 58.52 33.92
N SER A 42 17.28 58.95 34.23
CA SER A 42 17.80 59.26 35.58
C SER A 42 17.87 58.14 36.65
N LEU A 43 18.78 58.08 37.62
CA LEU A 43 19.76 58.99 38.25
C LEU A 43 20.68 58.01 39.02
N SER A 44 22.01 58.19 38.95
CA SER A 44 22.85 58.61 40.10
C SER A 44 23.10 57.44 41.08
N ASP A 45 24.29 57.10 41.55
CA ASP A 45 25.46 57.81 42.05
C ASP A 45 26.52 56.69 42.32
N LEU A 46 27.83 56.84 42.51
CA LEU A 46 28.84 57.87 42.41
C LEU A 46 30.19 57.17 42.70
N HIS A 47 31.26 57.78 42.20
CA HIS A 47 32.61 57.76 42.75
C HIS A 47 33.36 56.42 42.92
N SER A 48 34.27 56.16 41.97
CA SER A 48 35.67 55.91 42.35
C SER A 48 36.61 56.44 41.28
N LEU A 49 37.48 57.34 41.71
CA LEU A 49 38.52 57.99 40.93
C LEU A 49 39.60 56.97 40.54
N SER A 50 39.93 56.87 39.27
CA SER A 50 41.28 56.53 38.85
C SER A 50 41.57 57.16 37.49
N THR A 51 42.16 58.35 37.58
CA THR A 51 43.03 58.92 36.56
C THR A 51 44.01 57.86 36.03
N LEU A 52 44.07 57.70 34.71
CA LEU A 52 45.29 57.81 33.90
C LEU A 52 44.95 57.53 32.43
N ARG A 53 44.97 58.63 31.66
CA ARG A 53 45.61 58.79 30.35
C ARG A 53 46.10 57.48 29.68
N PHE A 54 45.78 57.30 28.39
CA PHE A 54 46.74 57.44 27.29
C PHE A 54 46.44 56.55 26.06
N PHE A 55 46.60 57.17 24.88
CA PHE A 55 46.87 56.60 23.55
C PHE A 55 45.78 55.79 22.85
N SER A 56 44.91 56.52 22.13
CA SER A 56 44.38 56.05 20.85
C SER A 56 45.54 55.74 19.91
N THR A 57 45.87 54.47 19.76
CA THR A 57 46.68 54.00 18.64
C THR A 57 45.73 53.69 17.49
N SER A 58 45.40 54.72 16.69
CA SER A 58 44.95 54.49 15.32
C SER A 58 46.12 53.84 14.57
N ARG A 59 46.24 52.52 14.68
CA ARG A 59 47.21 51.72 13.95
C ARG A 59 46.87 51.91 12.48
N ARG A 60 47.65 52.75 11.81
CA ARG A 60 47.66 52.90 10.36
C ARG A 60 47.84 51.50 9.78
N HIS A 61 46.75 50.91 9.31
CA HIS A 61 46.80 49.60 8.69
C HIS A 61 47.64 49.77 7.43
N SER A 62 48.82 49.13 7.41
CA SER A 62 49.65 49.07 6.22
C SER A 62 48.82 48.45 5.09
N PRO A 63 48.96 48.92 3.84
CA PRO A 63 48.27 48.28 2.73
C PRO A 63 48.75 46.82 2.68
N THR A 64 47.90 45.91 3.12
CA THR A 64 48.21 44.49 3.09
C THR A 64 48.22 44.08 1.63
N ARG A 65 49.35 43.53 1.19
CA ARG A 65 49.51 42.97 -0.15
C ARG A 65 48.36 41.97 -0.39
N PRO A 66 47.54 42.13 -1.44
CA PRO A 66 46.43 41.22 -1.67
C PRO A 66 46.99 39.81 -1.82
N LYS A 67 46.48 38.88 -1.01
CA LYS A 67 46.82 37.46 -1.13
C LYS A 67 46.47 37.03 -2.57
N PRO A 68 47.35 36.32 -3.28
CA PRO A 68 47.01 35.81 -4.61
C PRO A 68 45.79 34.91 -4.48
N VAL A 69 44.74 35.21 -5.22
CA VAL A 69 43.53 34.39 -5.23
C VAL A 69 43.88 33.12 -5.98
N ASP A 70 43.85 31.97 -5.29
CA ASP A 70 44.00 30.67 -5.94
C ASP A 70 42.76 30.37 -6.79
N ILE A 71 42.77 30.83 -8.04
CA ILE A 71 41.71 30.62 -9.02
C ILE A 71 41.44 29.12 -9.19
N GLY A 72 42.49 28.29 -9.11
CA GLY A 72 42.40 26.83 -9.16
C GLY A 72 41.65 26.20 -7.98
N ALA A 73 41.81 26.74 -6.76
CA ALA A 73 41.08 26.25 -5.59
C ALA A 73 39.58 26.56 -5.70
N ARG A 74 39.24 27.77 -6.19
CA ARG A 74 37.85 28.19 -6.39
C ARG A 74 37.16 27.46 -7.55
N ALA A 75 37.89 27.12 -8.60
CA ALA A 75 37.38 26.35 -9.73
C ALA A 75 36.99 24.91 -9.33
N ARG A 76 37.83 24.21 -8.54
CA ARG A 76 37.51 22.87 -8.00
C ARG A 76 36.30 22.90 -7.07
N GLN A 77 36.12 23.96 -6.29
CA GLN A 77 34.99 24.13 -5.39
C GLN A 77 33.64 24.26 -6.14
N LEU A 78 33.62 24.90 -7.32
CA LEU A 78 32.43 25.00 -8.17
C LEU A 78 32.07 23.67 -8.84
N GLN A 79 33.07 22.87 -9.22
CA GLN A 79 32.86 21.54 -9.80
C GLN A 79 32.27 20.57 -8.78
N ASN A 80 32.80 20.52 -7.56
CA ASN A 80 32.28 19.63 -6.51
C ASN A 80 30.86 20.02 -6.07
N ARG A 81 30.53 21.32 -6.01
CA ARG A 81 29.17 21.79 -5.68
C ARG A 81 28.13 21.30 -6.68
N ARG A 82 28.45 21.31 -7.98
CA ARG A 82 27.56 20.79 -9.04
C ARG A 82 27.42 19.27 -8.98
N LEU A 83 28.50 18.56 -8.65
CA LEU A 83 28.47 17.11 -8.49
C LEU A 83 27.56 16.70 -7.31
N TRP A 84 27.65 17.39 -6.18
CA TRP A 84 26.75 17.16 -5.04
C TRP A 84 25.28 17.45 -5.36
N THR A 85 24.98 18.50 -6.14
CA THR A 85 23.59 18.74 -6.57
C THR A 85 23.07 17.62 -7.44
N TYR A 86 23.87 17.11 -8.38
CA TYR A 86 23.46 15.99 -9.23
C TYR A 86 23.29 14.69 -8.42
N ALA A 87 24.23 14.39 -7.53
CA ALA A 87 24.14 13.22 -6.66
C ALA A 87 22.87 13.25 -5.80
N LEU A 88 22.53 14.42 -5.23
CA LEU A 88 21.30 14.59 -4.46
C LEU A 88 20.05 14.40 -5.32
N THR A 89 19.99 15.00 -6.51
CA THR A 89 18.85 14.82 -7.41
C THR A 89 18.69 13.36 -7.87
N PHE A 90 19.79 12.68 -8.20
CA PHE A 90 19.77 11.29 -8.61
C PHE A 90 19.33 10.36 -7.46
N SER A 91 19.81 10.63 -6.24
CA SER A 91 19.39 9.90 -5.03
C SER A 91 17.89 10.07 -4.76
N CYS A 92 17.35 11.29 -4.89
CA CYS A 92 15.91 11.52 -4.75
C CYS A 92 15.08 10.74 -5.80
N ILE A 93 15.52 10.74 -7.06
CA ILE A 93 14.82 10.01 -8.13
C ILE A 93 14.91 8.50 -7.90
N ALA A 94 16.09 7.98 -7.56
CA ALA A 94 16.28 6.57 -7.25
C ALA A 94 15.42 6.13 -6.06
N GLY A 95 15.40 6.92 -4.98
CA GLY A 95 14.53 6.68 -3.83
C GLY A 95 13.05 6.68 -4.19
N PHE A 96 12.60 7.61 -5.02
CA PHE A 96 11.21 7.65 -5.49
C PHE A 96 10.83 6.38 -6.28
N ILE A 97 11.70 5.92 -7.19
CA ILE A 97 11.48 4.69 -7.96
C ILE A 97 11.35 3.49 -7.01
N VAL A 98 12.24 3.37 -6.02
CA VAL A 98 12.19 2.28 -5.04
C VAL A 98 10.89 2.29 -4.24
N ILE A 99 10.44 3.46 -3.79
CA ILE A 99 9.18 3.61 -3.05
C ILE A 99 7.98 3.22 -3.92
N VAL A 100 7.94 3.68 -5.17
CA VAL A 100 6.85 3.35 -6.11
C VAL A 100 6.82 1.86 -6.42
N LEU A 101 7.98 1.23 -6.67
CA LEU A 101 8.06 -0.21 -6.92
C LEU A 101 7.61 -1.03 -5.71
N ASN A 102 8.00 -0.62 -4.49
CA ASN A 102 7.58 -1.29 -3.27
C ASN A 102 6.05 -1.17 -3.06
N ASN A 103 5.49 0.03 -3.27
CA ASN A 103 4.04 0.24 -3.13
C ASN A 103 3.22 -0.51 -4.19
N PHE A 104 3.74 -0.63 -5.41
CA PHE A 104 3.06 -1.37 -6.47
C PHE A 104 2.95 -2.86 -6.15
N GLN A 105 3.99 -3.46 -5.55
CA GLN A 105 3.97 -4.88 -5.16
C GLN A 105 2.86 -5.19 -4.15
N ASP A 106 2.54 -4.26 -3.24
CA ASP A 106 1.47 -4.41 -2.24
C ASP A 106 0.05 -4.38 -2.85
N GLN A 107 -0.12 -3.80 -4.05
CA GLN A 107 -1.41 -3.65 -4.70
C GLN A 107 -1.74 -4.79 -5.68
N LEU A 108 -0.79 -5.64 -6.03
CA LEU A 108 -1.02 -6.75 -6.96
C LEU A 108 -1.86 -7.85 -6.30
N VAL A 109 -3.08 -8.03 -6.81
CA VAL A 109 -3.98 -9.11 -6.37
C VAL A 109 -3.91 -10.25 -7.39
N PHE A 110 -3.22 -11.33 -7.02
CA PHE A 110 -3.08 -12.53 -7.84
C PHE A 110 -4.24 -13.48 -7.63
N TYR A 111 -4.62 -14.20 -8.69
CA TYR A 111 -5.55 -15.32 -8.60
C TYR A 111 -4.77 -16.60 -8.32
N VAL A 112 -5.23 -17.37 -7.35
CA VAL A 112 -4.53 -18.55 -6.85
C VAL A 112 -5.56 -19.62 -6.54
N THR A 113 -5.27 -20.88 -6.85
CA THR A 113 -6.13 -22.00 -6.44
C THR A 113 -5.81 -22.46 -5.01
N PRO A 114 -6.71 -23.20 -4.36
CA PRO A 114 -6.44 -23.84 -3.07
C PRO A 114 -5.09 -24.58 -3.00
N SER A 115 -4.73 -25.36 -4.02
CA SER A 115 -3.46 -26.12 -4.02
C SER A 115 -2.26 -25.18 -4.04
N ASP A 116 -2.27 -24.21 -4.96
CA ASP A 116 -1.19 -23.24 -5.11
C ASP A 116 -1.06 -22.33 -3.88
N ALA A 117 -2.18 -22.02 -3.20
CA ALA A 117 -2.19 -21.16 -2.02
C ALA A 117 -1.43 -21.80 -0.85
N ILE A 118 -1.58 -23.11 -0.64
CA ILE A 118 -0.86 -23.86 0.40
C ILE A 118 0.63 -23.89 0.09
N GLU A 119 1.02 -24.13 -1.16
CA GLU A 119 2.43 -24.14 -1.56
C GLU A 119 3.08 -22.76 -1.40
N LYS A 120 2.40 -21.70 -1.84
CA LYS A 120 2.88 -20.33 -1.69
C LYS A 120 3.05 -19.95 -0.23
N PHE A 121 2.12 -20.35 0.64
CA PHE A 121 2.23 -20.09 2.07
C PHE A 121 3.40 -20.82 2.72
N LYS A 122 3.65 -22.09 2.35
CA LYS A 122 4.81 -22.85 2.83
C LYS A 122 6.14 -22.21 2.43
N ASN A 123 6.23 -21.74 1.19
CA ASN A 123 7.45 -21.14 0.65
C ASN A 123 7.68 -19.72 1.20
N ASN A 124 6.61 -18.94 1.38
CA ASN A 124 6.70 -17.59 1.90
C ASN A 124 5.40 -17.24 2.66
N PRO A 125 5.44 -17.14 4.00
CA PRO A 125 4.32 -16.67 4.80
C PRO A 125 4.17 -15.14 4.62
N SER A 126 3.83 -14.72 3.40
CA SER A 126 3.61 -13.33 3.06
C SER A 126 2.21 -12.91 3.52
N LYS A 127 2.10 -11.69 4.07
CA LYS A 127 0.83 -11.09 4.48
C LYS A 127 0.13 -10.38 3.32
N ASN A 128 0.39 -10.81 2.09
CA ASN A 128 -0.21 -10.18 0.92
C ASN A 128 -1.63 -10.71 0.74
N LYS A 129 -2.53 -9.82 0.34
CA LYS A 129 -3.87 -10.22 -0.07
C LYS A 129 -3.81 -10.91 -1.42
N PHE A 130 -4.57 -11.97 -1.59
CA PHE A 130 -4.73 -12.62 -2.88
C PHE A 130 -6.18 -13.08 -3.07
N ARG A 131 -6.52 -13.39 -4.32
CA ARG A 131 -7.82 -13.92 -4.70
C ARG A 131 -7.72 -15.43 -4.81
N LEU A 132 -8.36 -16.12 -3.88
CA LEU A 132 -8.53 -17.56 -3.89
C LEU A 132 -9.69 -17.91 -4.81
N GLY A 133 -9.43 -18.60 -5.91
CA GLY A 133 -10.45 -19.07 -6.84
C GLY A 133 -10.62 -20.59 -6.76
N GLY A 134 -11.87 -21.06 -6.73
CA GLY A 134 -12.18 -22.48 -6.69
C GLY A 134 -13.68 -22.75 -6.70
N LEU A 135 -14.04 -24.01 -6.44
CA LEU A 135 -15.42 -24.45 -6.32
C LEU A 135 -15.83 -24.47 -4.85
N VAL A 136 -17.06 -24.07 -4.54
CA VAL A 136 -17.62 -24.24 -3.19
C VAL A 136 -18.01 -25.68 -2.98
N LEU A 137 -17.53 -26.32 -1.92
CA LEU A 137 -17.88 -27.71 -1.62
C LEU A 137 -19.34 -27.82 -1.16
N GLU A 138 -20.04 -28.84 -1.63
CA GLU A 138 -21.42 -29.15 -1.23
C GLU A 138 -21.55 -29.52 0.25
N GLY A 139 -22.60 -29.00 0.90
CA GLY A 139 -22.88 -29.16 2.32
C GLY A 139 -21.86 -28.51 3.27
N SER A 140 -20.93 -27.71 2.75
CA SER A 140 -19.84 -27.12 3.53
C SER A 140 -20.18 -25.75 4.12
N VAL A 141 -21.27 -25.13 3.67
CA VAL A 141 -21.63 -23.77 4.05
C VAL A 141 -22.32 -23.80 5.41
N VAL A 142 -21.64 -23.26 6.42
CA VAL A 142 -22.13 -23.21 7.80
C VAL A 142 -22.28 -21.77 8.24
N HIS A 143 -23.47 -21.46 8.75
CA HIS A 143 -23.78 -20.21 9.43
C HIS A 143 -23.82 -20.46 10.96
N PRO A 144 -22.79 -20.04 11.72
CA PRO A 144 -22.81 -20.09 13.18
C PRO A 144 -23.84 -19.08 13.72
N LEU A 145 -24.81 -19.52 14.53
CA LEU A 145 -25.81 -18.61 15.11
C LEU A 145 -25.21 -17.59 16.10
N THR A 146 -23.99 -17.84 16.58
CA THR A 146 -23.32 -17.03 17.61
C THR A 146 -22.44 -15.92 17.02
N SER A 147 -22.04 -16.01 15.74
CA SER A 147 -21.11 -15.05 15.12
C SER A 147 -21.61 -14.62 13.73
N PRO A 148 -21.29 -13.37 13.30
CA PRO A 148 -21.58 -12.91 11.94
C PRO A 148 -20.64 -13.49 10.88
N GLU A 149 -19.83 -14.48 11.23
CA GLU A 149 -18.85 -15.11 10.33
C GLU A 149 -19.49 -16.28 9.60
N MET A 150 -19.35 -16.33 8.28
CA MET A 150 -19.74 -17.47 7.46
C MET A 150 -18.52 -18.38 7.25
N GLU A 151 -18.72 -19.68 7.40
CA GLU A 151 -17.67 -20.69 7.18
C GLU A 151 -18.07 -21.54 5.98
N PHE A 152 -17.16 -21.71 5.02
CA PHE A 152 -17.38 -22.60 3.88
C PHE A 152 -16.05 -23.14 3.36
N VAL A 153 -16.09 -24.22 2.59
CA VAL A 153 -14.88 -24.85 2.04
C VAL A 153 -14.79 -24.57 0.55
N VAL A 154 -13.62 -24.12 0.10
CA VAL A 154 -13.29 -23.94 -1.31
C VAL A 154 -12.32 -25.02 -1.75
N THR A 155 -12.62 -25.67 -2.87
CA THR A 155 -11.87 -26.81 -3.41
C THR A 155 -11.44 -26.57 -4.86
N ASP A 156 -10.28 -27.11 -5.21
CA ASP A 156 -9.79 -27.25 -6.59
C ASP A 156 -9.89 -28.71 -7.05
N LEU A 157 -10.81 -29.48 -6.47
CA LEU A 157 -10.98 -30.96 -6.60
C LEU A 157 -9.87 -31.79 -5.93
N ILE A 158 -8.64 -31.30 -5.90
CA ILE A 158 -7.50 -31.96 -5.25
C ILE A 158 -7.45 -31.60 -3.76
N THR A 159 -7.33 -30.31 -3.47
CA THR A 159 -7.16 -29.76 -2.12
C THR A 159 -8.34 -28.88 -1.72
N ASP A 160 -8.61 -28.86 -0.42
CA ASP A 160 -9.74 -28.15 0.17
C ASP A 160 -9.22 -27.17 1.23
N ILE A 161 -9.67 -25.92 1.20
CA ILE A 161 -9.31 -24.89 2.18
C ILE A 161 -10.57 -24.38 2.88
N LEU A 162 -10.49 -24.27 4.21
CA LEU A 162 -11.51 -23.60 5.01
C LEU A 162 -11.42 -22.09 4.84
N VAL A 163 -12.51 -21.48 4.40
CA VAL A 163 -12.68 -20.03 4.27
C VAL A 163 -13.58 -19.52 5.39
N LYS A 164 -13.09 -18.50 6.11
CA LYS A 164 -13.86 -17.73 7.09
C LYS A 164 -14.13 -16.35 6.52
N TYR A 165 -15.41 -16.03 6.32
CA TYR A 165 -15.85 -14.78 5.73
C TYR A 165 -16.63 -13.94 6.74
N GLU A 166 -16.21 -12.70 6.95
CA GLU A 166 -16.95 -11.74 7.78
C GLU A 166 -18.00 -11.02 6.93
N GLY A 167 -19.29 -11.36 7.11
CA GLY A 167 -20.38 -10.71 6.40
C GLY A 167 -21.46 -11.66 5.88
N SER A 168 -22.34 -11.11 5.05
CA SER A 168 -23.41 -11.88 4.39
C SER A 168 -22.95 -12.33 3.01
N LEU A 169 -23.16 -13.61 2.69
CA LEU A 169 -22.82 -14.15 1.37
C LEU A 169 -23.71 -13.51 0.29
N PRO A 170 -23.18 -13.24 -0.92
CA PRO A 170 -23.98 -12.76 -2.04
C PRO A 170 -25.12 -13.73 -2.40
N ASP A 171 -26.23 -13.24 -2.96
CA ASP A 171 -27.38 -14.08 -3.32
C ASP A 171 -27.07 -15.13 -4.42
N LEU A 172 -26.06 -14.84 -5.25
CA LEU A 172 -25.56 -15.75 -6.28
C LEU A 172 -24.60 -16.83 -5.72
N PHE A 173 -24.27 -16.77 -4.42
CA PHE A 173 -23.42 -17.78 -3.81
C PHE A 173 -24.22 -19.08 -3.62
N ARG A 174 -23.74 -20.15 -4.24
CA ARG A 174 -24.31 -21.49 -4.17
C ARG A 174 -23.19 -22.51 -4.04
N GLU A 175 -23.49 -23.61 -3.38
CA GLU A 175 -22.62 -24.78 -3.34
C GLU A 175 -22.45 -25.39 -4.74
N GLY A 176 -21.31 -26.04 -4.99
CA GLY A 176 -20.97 -26.64 -6.29
C GLY A 176 -20.57 -25.63 -7.38
N HIS A 177 -20.65 -24.32 -7.10
CA HIS A 177 -20.36 -23.27 -8.08
C HIS A 177 -18.97 -22.66 -7.88
N SER A 178 -18.43 -22.06 -8.95
CA SER A 178 -17.18 -21.31 -8.90
C SER A 178 -17.34 -20.04 -8.09
N VAL A 179 -16.42 -19.81 -7.17
CA VAL A 179 -16.33 -18.61 -6.34
C VAL A 179 -14.91 -18.05 -6.38
N VAL A 180 -14.80 -16.73 -6.31
CA VAL A 180 -13.53 -16.06 -6.05
C VAL A 180 -13.63 -15.32 -4.73
N VAL A 181 -12.66 -15.53 -3.85
CA VAL A 181 -12.65 -14.97 -2.50
C VAL A 181 -11.39 -14.14 -2.33
N GLU A 182 -11.52 -12.87 -1.90
CA GLU A 182 -10.38 -12.01 -1.60
C GLU A 182 -10.10 -12.02 -0.09
N GLY A 183 -8.84 -12.21 0.29
CA GLY A 183 -8.48 -12.41 1.68
C GLY A 183 -6.99 -12.66 1.91
N PHE A 184 -6.70 -13.14 3.11
CA PHE A 184 -5.36 -13.47 3.58
C PHE A 184 -5.33 -14.90 4.13
N MET A 185 -4.22 -15.59 3.87
CA MET A 185 -3.96 -16.89 4.44
C MET A 185 -3.47 -16.73 5.88
N LYS A 186 -4.03 -17.53 6.79
CA LYS A 186 -3.66 -17.53 8.21
C LYS A 186 -3.37 -18.95 8.66
N GLU A 187 -2.44 -19.06 9.60
CA GLU A 187 -2.18 -20.31 10.29
C GLU A 187 -3.31 -20.63 11.27
N LEU A 188 -3.66 -21.90 11.38
CA LEU A 188 -4.73 -22.38 12.23
C LEU A 188 -4.24 -22.45 13.69
N ASP A 189 -4.52 -21.41 14.48
CA ASP A 189 -4.25 -21.42 15.93
C ASP A 189 -5.01 -22.57 16.64
N ASP A 190 -4.41 -23.16 17.68
CA ASP A 190 -4.95 -24.29 18.46
C ASP A 190 -6.38 -24.07 18.99
N LYS A 191 -6.78 -22.80 19.15
CA LYS A 191 -8.13 -22.40 19.58
C LYS A 191 -9.18 -22.63 18.48
N VAL A 192 -8.84 -22.31 17.23
CA VAL A 192 -9.72 -22.48 16.07
C VAL A 192 -9.87 -23.96 15.74
N ARG A 193 -8.81 -24.76 15.92
CA ARG A 193 -8.82 -26.20 15.67
C ARG A 193 -9.90 -26.95 16.49
N LYS A 194 -10.20 -26.49 17.71
CA LYS A 194 -11.26 -27.06 18.56
C LYS A 194 -12.68 -26.67 18.12
N GLU A 195 -12.86 -25.47 17.57
CA GLU A 195 -14.17 -24.98 17.10
C GLU A 195 -14.54 -25.55 15.73
N VAL A 196 -13.57 -25.75 14.84
CA VAL A 196 -13.76 -26.31 13.49
C VAL A 196 -14.09 -27.81 13.53
N GLY A 197 -13.66 -28.53 14.58
CA GLY A 197 -13.83 -29.98 14.71
C GLY A 197 -15.27 -30.50 14.85
N LEU A 198 -16.25 -29.62 15.11
CA LEU A 198 -17.65 -30.01 15.36
C LEU A 198 -18.57 -29.87 14.13
N LYS A 199 -18.10 -29.28 13.02
CA LYS A 199 -18.93 -28.93 11.87
C LYS A 199 -18.55 -29.74 10.62
N ASN A 200 -19.49 -29.85 9.68
CA ASN A 200 -19.40 -30.60 8.42
C ASN A 200 -18.31 -30.00 7.50
N VAL A 201 -17.05 -30.30 7.79
CA VAL A 201 -15.88 -29.88 7.01
C VAL A 201 -15.28 -31.14 6.38
N SER A 202 -15.03 -31.12 5.07
CA SER A 202 -14.37 -32.21 4.34
C SER A 202 -13.09 -32.66 5.06
N GLY A 203 -12.83 -33.97 5.04
CA GLY A 203 -11.64 -34.57 5.64
C GLY A 203 -10.34 -33.93 5.12
N LYS A 204 -10.31 -33.47 3.86
CA LYS A 204 -9.14 -32.81 3.26
C LYS A 204 -8.91 -31.40 3.82
N ALA A 205 -9.97 -30.65 4.09
CA ALA A 205 -9.87 -29.33 4.72
C ALA A 205 -9.46 -29.41 6.20
N ARG A 206 -9.75 -30.54 6.87
CA ARG A 206 -9.29 -30.81 8.25
C ARG A 206 -7.79 -31.11 8.35
N SER A 207 -7.18 -31.58 7.26
CA SER A 207 -5.73 -31.82 7.18
C SER A 207 -4.92 -30.55 7.00
N GLY A 208 -5.55 -29.43 6.63
CA GLY A 208 -4.89 -28.14 6.46
C GLY A 208 -4.44 -27.54 7.80
N GLU A 209 -3.18 -27.12 7.89
CA GLU A 209 -2.61 -26.36 9.02
C GLU A 209 -3.01 -24.87 8.98
N CYS A 210 -3.83 -24.47 8.01
CA CYS A 210 -4.11 -23.09 7.67
C CYS A 210 -5.58 -22.90 7.29
N TYR A 211 -6.07 -21.68 7.48
CA TYR A 211 -7.39 -21.24 7.01
C TYR A 211 -7.26 -19.91 6.26
N PHE A 212 -8.23 -19.64 5.41
CA PHE A 212 -8.27 -18.41 4.65
C PHE A 212 -9.25 -17.43 5.29
N LYS A 213 -8.76 -16.27 5.74
CA LYS A 213 -9.61 -15.20 6.25
C LYS A 213 -9.99 -14.28 5.10
N ALA A 214 -11.26 -14.32 4.72
CA ALA A 214 -11.84 -13.56 3.63
C ALA A 214 -12.56 -12.31 4.11
N PHE A 215 -12.47 -11.25 3.31
CA PHE A 215 -13.23 -10.00 3.51
C PHE A 215 -14.15 -9.67 2.34
N GLU A 216 -13.98 -10.32 1.18
CA GLU A 216 -14.87 -10.16 0.03
C GLU A 216 -15.09 -11.51 -0.67
N VAL A 217 -16.34 -11.78 -1.02
CA VAL A 217 -16.75 -12.97 -1.77
C VAL A 217 -17.39 -12.53 -3.07
N LEU A 218 -16.81 -12.97 -4.18
CA LEU A 218 -17.29 -12.71 -5.53
C LEU A 218 -17.92 -14.00 -6.06
N ALA A 219 -19.25 -14.04 -6.05
CA ALA A 219 -20.04 -15.10 -6.66
C ALA A 219 -20.69 -14.57 -7.94
N LYS A 220 -20.17 -15.01 -9.09
CA LYS A 220 -20.82 -14.79 -10.39
C LYS A 220 -20.98 -16.16 -11.06
N HIS A 221 -22.19 -16.45 -11.53
CA HIS A 221 -22.48 -17.69 -12.28
C HIS A 221 -21.89 -17.71 -13.69
N ASP A 222 -21.28 -16.61 -14.14
CA ASP A 222 -20.67 -16.58 -15.45
C ASP A 222 -19.30 -17.26 -15.38
N GLU A 223 -19.15 -18.43 -16.02
CA GLU A 223 -17.86 -19.10 -16.26
C GLU A 223 -16.81 -18.14 -16.86
N LYS A 224 -17.29 -17.11 -17.57
CA LYS A 224 -16.51 -15.99 -18.11
C LYS A 224 -15.78 -15.15 -17.04
N TYR A 225 -16.19 -15.20 -15.78
CA TYR A 225 -15.60 -14.43 -14.67
C TYR A 225 -14.55 -15.22 -13.88
N MET A 226 -14.46 -16.54 -14.06
CA MET A 226 -13.37 -17.30 -13.45
C MET A 226 -12.06 -16.95 -14.17
N PRO A 227 -11.01 -16.52 -13.44
CA PRO A 227 -9.72 -16.22 -14.05
C PRO A 227 -9.20 -17.44 -14.80
N GLN A 228 -8.64 -17.22 -15.98
CA GLN A 228 -8.14 -18.31 -16.84
C GLN A 228 -7.12 -19.20 -16.12
N GLU A 229 -6.33 -18.64 -15.22
CA GLU A 229 -5.35 -19.38 -14.40
C GLU A 229 -6.03 -20.41 -13.49
N VAL A 230 -7.10 -20.00 -12.80
CA VAL A 230 -7.88 -20.85 -11.90
C VAL A 230 -8.69 -21.86 -12.69
N ALA A 231 -9.34 -21.44 -13.78
CA ALA A 231 -10.12 -22.34 -14.63
C ALA A 231 -9.25 -23.45 -15.24
N ALA A 232 -8.07 -23.08 -15.76
CA ALA A 232 -7.13 -24.05 -16.30
C ALA A 232 -6.60 -25.02 -15.23
N ALA A 233 -6.42 -24.57 -13.99
CA ALA A 233 -6.04 -25.44 -12.88
C ALA A 233 -7.14 -26.45 -12.52
N ILE A 234 -8.40 -26.00 -12.41
CA ILE A 234 -9.55 -26.89 -12.16
C ILE A 234 -9.71 -27.91 -13.30
N GLU A 235 -9.61 -27.48 -14.56
CA GLU A 235 -9.68 -28.40 -15.71
C GLU A 235 -8.54 -29.43 -15.70
N ARG A 236 -7.31 -29.02 -15.36
CA ARG A 236 -6.18 -29.94 -15.21
C ARG A 236 -6.47 -30.96 -14.11
N ASN A 237 -6.94 -30.50 -12.96
CA ASN A 237 -7.25 -31.36 -11.82
C ASN A 237 -8.38 -32.34 -12.12
N LYS A 238 -9.42 -31.88 -12.82
CA LYS A 238 -10.51 -32.74 -13.30
C LYS A 238 -9.99 -33.84 -14.22
N LYS A 239 -9.14 -33.51 -15.20
CA LYS A 239 -8.50 -34.50 -16.09
C LYS A 239 -7.62 -35.48 -15.34
N LEU A 240 -6.92 -35.04 -14.28
CA LEU A 240 -6.10 -35.94 -13.45
C LEU A 240 -6.96 -36.94 -12.68
N ILE A 241 -8.10 -36.50 -12.14
CA ILE A 241 -9.05 -37.39 -11.47
C ILE A 241 -9.66 -38.38 -12.46
N GLU A 242 -10.14 -37.90 -13.61
CA GLU A 242 -10.69 -38.76 -14.68
C GLU A 242 -9.65 -39.77 -15.20
N ALA A 243 -8.38 -39.36 -15.34
CA ALA A 243 -7.30 -40.27 -15.73
C ALA A 243 -6.94 -41.29 -14.64
N GLY A 244 -7.02 -40.90 -13.37
CA GLY A 244 -6.77 -41.79 -12.22
C GLY A 244 -7.91 -42.79 -11.98
N GLU A 245 -9.16 -42.38 -12.18
CA GLU A 245 -10.34 -43.27 -12.09
C GLU A 245 -10.35 -44.32 -13.23
N VAL A 246 -9.70 -44.03 -14.37
CA VAL A 246 -9.56 -44.99 -15.47
C VAL A 246 -8.56 -46.12 -15.16
N GLU A 247 -7.64 -45.94 -14.21
CA GLU A 247 -6.71 -47.02 -13.80
C GLU A 247 -7.27 -47.96 -12.72
N GLU A 248 -8.19 -47.49 -11.85
CA GLU A 248 -8.80 -48.36 -10.83
C GLU A 248 -10.00 -49.19 -11.36
N GLY A 249 -10.59 -48.82 -12.50
CA GLY A 249 -11.72 -49.55 -13.11
C GLY A 249 -11.36 -50.79 -13.93
N GLY A 250 -10.08 -51.16 -14.04
CA GLY A 250 -9.58 -52.18 -14.97
C GLY A 250 -9.34 -53.59 -14.42
N VAL A 251 -9.49 -53.83 -13.12
CA VAL A 251 -9.15 -55.14 -12.50
C VAL A 251 -10.28 -55.65 -11.60
N GLU A 252 -11.46 -55.93 -12.15
CA GLU A 252 -12.34 -56.95 -11.58
C GLU A 252 -13.37 -57.47 -12.60
N LYS A 253 -12.91 -58.29 -13.56
CA LYS A 253 -13.73 -59.36 -14.17
C LYS A 253 -12.83 -60.47 -14.71
N LYS A 254 -12.48 -61.45 -13.88
CA LYS A 254 -12.57 -62.88 -14.23
C LYS A 254 -12.44 -63.76 -12.99
#